data_AF-A0A6A0H2L6-F1
#
_entry.id   AF-A0A6A0H2L6-F1
#
_cell.length_a   1.000
_cell.length_b   1.000
_cell.length_c   1.000
_cell.angle_alpha   90.00
_cell.angle_beta   90.00
_cell.angle_gamma   90.00
#
_symmetry.space_group_name_H-M   'P 1'
#
loop_
_entity.id
_entity.type
_entity.pdbx_description
1 polymer ?
#
loop_
_entity_poly.entity_id
_entity_poly.type
_entity_poly.pdbx_seq_one_letter_code
_entity_poly.pdbx_strand_id
1 'polypeptide(L)'
;MLGLCNPQIQRLTATWHMVRQKFTDSAFSFESKLRSTLKAMNECNNPQAPNTIIPHILPFILLCERDLEDIYSLRRKVSNSITLVQVSDNINIDFISENLYVDDESLVQWESATSDYGLQMMLLHLLDGRSFAQNLMMYRRNADLILEDPETLEDLVLDVFRTEFHLKFLFGSRGALRDAQERHAKFQQILSALSSHCESAIESSV
;
A
#
# COMPACT_ATOMS: atom_id res chain seq x y z
N MET A 1 -0.93 -0.02 -8.24
CA MET A 1 -0.79 -1.47 -7.97
C MET A 1 -1.43 -1.88 -6.65
N LEU A 2 -1.13 -1.20 -5.53
CA LEU A 2 -1.63 -1.55 -4.19
C LEU A 2 -3.16 -1.67 -4.11
N GLY A 3 -3.91 -0.77 -4.75
CA GLY A 3 -5.38 -0.85 -4.79
C GLY A 3 -5.91 -2.13 -5.43
N LEU A 4 -5.21 -2.69 -6.44
CA LEU A 4 -5.57 -3.97 -7.04
C LEU A 4 -5.16 -5.15 -6.17
N CYS A 5 -4.07 -5.02 -5.40
CA CYS A 5 -3.59 -6.04 -4.46
C CYS A 5 -4.39 -6.11 -3.16
N ASN A 6 -5.29 -5.15 -2.91
CA ASN A 6 -6.12 -5.08 -1.71
C ASN A 6 -6.98 -6.36 -1.55
N PRO A 7 -6.99 -7.04 -0.39
CA PRO A 7 -7.73 -8.30 -0.20
C PRO A 7 -9.21 -8.22 -0.57
N GLN A 8 -9.89 -7.11 -0.30
CA GLN A 8 -11.29 -6.87 -0.67
C GLN A 8 -11.51 -6.87 -2.19
N ILE A 9 -10.50 -6.52 -2.99
CA ILE A 9 -10.58 -6.54 -4.45
C ILE A 9 -10.12 -7.90 -4.99
N GLN A 10 -9.08 -8.50 -4.40
CA GLN A 10 -8.55 -9.80 -4.82
C GLN A 10 -9.57 -10.94 -4.64
N ARG A 11 -10.45 -10.87 -3.64
CA ARG A 11 -11.47 -11.89 -3.40
C ARG A 11 -12.58 -11.95 -4.45
N LEU A 12 -12.78 -10.90 -5.27
CA LEU A 12 -13.83 -10.79 -6.28
C LEU A 12 -13.61 -11.76 -7.47
N THR A 13 -13.73 -13.06 -7.23
CA THR A 13 -13.36 -14.14 -8.16
C THR A 13 -14.09 -14.03 -9.49
N ALA A 14 -15.41 -13.80 -9.48
CA ALA A 14 -16.22 -13.66 -10.68
C ALA A 14 -15.75 -12.49 -11.57
N THR A 15 -15.42 -11.34 -10.96
CA THR A 15 -14.90 -10.18 -11.68
C THR A 15 -13.53 -10.49 -12.29
N TRP A 16 -12.61 -11.09 -11.53
CA TRP A 16 -11.29 -11.48 -12.04
C TRP A 16 -11.39 -12.54 -13.16
N HIS A 17 -12.32 -13.48 -13.06
CA HIS A 17 -12.58 -14.44 -14.15
C HIS A 17 -13.05 -13.73 -15.41
N MET A 18 -14.00 -12.78 -15.30
CA MET A 18 -14.45 -12.00 -16.46
C MET A 18 -13.32 -11.17 -17.06
N VAL A 19 -12.46 -10.55 -16.25
CA VAL A 19 -11.29 -9.80 -16.72
C VAL A 19 -10.32 -10.71 -17.47
N ARG A 20 -10.02 -11.91 -16.96
CA ARG A 20 -9.16 -12.89 -17.65
C ARG A 20 -9.75 -13.38 -18.97
N GLN A 21 -11.08 -13.44 -19.08
CA GLN A 21 -11.75 -13.86 -20.32
C GLN A 21 -11.83 -12.76 -21.37
N LYS A 22 -12.15 -11.51 -20.96
CA LYS A 22 -12.38 -10.39 -21.89
C LYS A 22 -11.12 -9.57 -22.18
N PHE A 23 -10.19 -9.51 -21.25
CA PHE A 23 -8.99 -8.66 -21.30
C PHE A 23 -7.73 -9.45 -20.95
N THR A 24 -7.55 -10.61 -21.59
CA THR A 24 -6.50 -11.59 -21.30
C THR A 24 -5.11 -10.98 -21.24
N ASP A 25 -4.73 -10.15 -22.22
CA ASP A 25 -3.40 -9.54 -22.27
C ASP A 25 -3.15 -8.58 -21.09
N SER A 26 -4.18 -7.82 -20.71
CA SER A 26 -4.11 -6.89 -19.57
C SER A 26 -4.02 -7.66 -18.25
N ALA A 27 -4.82 -8.73 -18.10
CA ALA A 27 -4.79 -9.60 -16.93
C ALA A 27 -3.41 -10.27 -16.77
N PHE A 28 -2.87 -10.83 -17.86
CA PHE A 28 -1.53 -11.43 -17.87
C PHE A 28 -0.44 -10.39 -17.56
N SER A 29 -0.52 -9.20 -18.16
CA SER A 29 0.42 -8.10 -17.88
C SER A 29 0.42 -7.71 -16.39
N PHE A 30 -0.76 -7.61 -15.77
CA PHE A 30 -0.88 -7.34 -14.34
C PHE A 30 -0.26 -8.44 -13.47
N GLU A 31 -0.66 -9.71 -13.69
CA GLU A 31 -0.23 -10.84 -12.86
C GLU A 31 1.26 -11.16 -13.03
N SER A 32 1.75 -11.20 -14.26
CA SER A 32 3.09 -11.69 -14.57
C SER A 32 4.15 -10.59 -14.59
N LYS A 33 3.81 -9.39 -15.05
CA LYS A 33 4.78 -8.29 -15.18
C LYS A 33 4.67 -7.34 -14.01
N LEU A 34 3.55 -6.64 -13.87
CA LEU A 34 3.43 -5.53 -12.91
C LEU A 34 3.58 -5.99 -11.46
N ARG A 35 2.98 -7.13 -11.07
CA ARG A 35 3.10 -7.66 -9.70
C ARG A 35 4.53 -8.10 -9.38
N SER A 36 5.18 -8.79 -10.31
CA SER A 36 6.59 -9.19 -10.18
C SER A 36 7.52 -7.98 -10.08
N THR A 37 7.31 -6.96 -10.93
CA THR A 37 8.08 -5.70 -10.88
C THR A 37 7.89 -4.97 -9.55
N LEU A 38 6.66 -4.85 -9.04
CA LEU A 38 6.43 -4.22 -7.72
C LEU A 38 7.16 -4.98 -6.61
N LYS A 39 7.08 -6.31 -6.60
CA LYS A 39 7.81 -7.14 -5.64
C LYS A 39 9.32 -6.90 -5.74
N ALA A 40 9.88 -6.94 -6.94
CA ALA A 40 11.31 -6.69 -7.16
C ALA A 40 11.74 -5.27 -6.74
N MET A 41 10.89 -4.26 -6.94
CA MET A 41 11.14 -2.88 -6.46
C MET A 41 11.13 -2.80 -4.93
N ASN A 42 10.20 -3.48 -4.26
CA ASN A 42 10.17 -3.56 -2.80
C ASN A 42 11.38 -4.33 -2.23
N GLU A 43 12.00 -5.20 -3.02
CA GLU A 43 13.20 -5.97 -2.65
C GLU A 43 14.52 -5.32 -3.05
N CYS A 44 14.52 -4.08 -3.59
CA CYS A 44 15.70 -3.42 -4.16
C CYS A 44 16.41 -4.22 -5.28
N ASN A 45 15.71 -5.17 -5.90
CA ASN A 45 16.27 -6.05 -6.93
C ASN A 45 16.07 -5.52 -8.37
N ASN A 46 15.42 -4.37 -8.52
CA ASN A 46 15.13 -3.77 -9.82
C ASN A 46 15.76 -2.37 -9.94
N PRO A 47 16.86 -2.21 -10.69
CA PRO A 47 17.45 -0.90 -10.90
C PRO A 47 16.46 0.02 -11.62
N GLN A 48 16.33 1.26 -11.14
CA GLN A 48 15.45 2.24 -11.76
C GLN A 48 15.94 2.58 -13.17
N ALA A 49 15.01 2.69 -14.12
CA ALA A 49 15.32 3.06 -15.48
C ALA A 49 15.85 4.51 -15.55
N PRO A 50 16.73 4.84 -16.51
CA PRO A 50 17.33 6.17 -16.62
C PRO A 50 16.32 7.29 -16.93
N ASN A 51 15.14 6.95 -17.45
CA ASN A 51 14.04 7.89 -17.71
C ASN A 51 13.04 7.99 -16.54
N THR A 52 13.41 7.50 -15.35
CA THR A 52 12.55 7.61 -14.16
C THR A 52 12.30 9.09 -13.84
N ILE A 53 11.03 9.44 -13.60
CA ILE A 53 10.61 10.78 -13.18
C ILE A 53 10.36 10.83 -11.67
N ILE A 54 9.75 9.77 -11.12
CA ILE A 54 9.48 9.63 -9.69
C ILE A 54 10.09 8.29 -9.25
N PRO A 55 11.12 8.29 -8.39
CA PRO A 55 11.68 7.07 -7.84
C PRO A 55 10.68 6.33 -6.94
N HIS A 56 10.91 5.04 -6.70
CA HIS A 56 10.14 4.23 -5.75
C HIS A 56 10.51 4.60 -4.30
N ILE A 57 9.99 5.74 -3.82
CA ILE A 57 10.35 6.35 -2.52
C ILE A 57 9.56 5.81 -1.33
N LEU A 58 8.45 5.11 -1.58
CA LEU A 58 7.52 4.71 -0.53
C LEU A 58 8.18 3.82 0.55
N PRO A 59 8.95 2.76 0.22
CA PRO A 59 9.70 1.97 1.20
C PRO A 59 10.62 2.80 2.10
N PHE A 60 11.34 3.77 1.51
CA PHE A 60 12.25 4.64 2.22
C PHE A 60 11.51 5.57 3.19
N ILE A 61 10.41 6.20 2.75
CA ILE A 61 9.59 7.07 3.60
C ILE A 61 9.02 6.28 4.79
N LEU A 62 8.46 5.10 4.53
CA LEU A 62 7.91 4.24 5.58
C LEU A 62 8.99 3.80 6.58
N LEU A 63 10.23 3.62 6.13
CA LEU A 63 11.35 3.34 7.04
C LEU A 63 11.73 4.55 7.89
N CYS A 64 11.64 5.77 7.34
CA CYS A 64 11.92 7.00 8.07
C CYS A 64 10.81 7.39 9.06
N GLU A 65 9.56 7.00 8.80
CA GLU A 65 8.39 7.30 9.66
C GLU A 65 8.17 6.24 10.75
N ARG A 66 8.95 5.16 10.80
CA ARG A 66 8.84 4.12 11.83
C ARG A 66 9.39 4.59 13.16
N ASP A 67 8.57 4.51 14.20
CA ASP A 67 9.01 4.73 15.58
C ASP A 67 9.62 3.46 16.18
N LEU A 68 10.42 3.62 17.25
CA LEU A 68 10.99 2.48 17.98
C LEU A 68 9.90 1.51 18.48
N GLU A 69 8.74 2.02 18.88
CA GLU A 69 7.61 1.20 19.34
C GLU A 69 7.01 0.37 18.19
N ASP A 70 7.01 0.86 16.95
CA ASP A 70 6.58 0.08 15.78
C ASP A 70 7.55 -1.08 15.52
N ILE A 71 8.85 -0.82 15.61
CA ILE A 71 9.90 -1.83 15.47
C ILE A 71 9.79 -2.91 16.56
N TYR A 72 9.48 -2.52 17.81
CA TYR A 72 9.34 -3.46 18.91
C TYR A 72 7.97 -4.18 18.94
N SER A 73 6.89 -3.53 18.52
CA SER A 73 5.55 -4.11 18.52
C SER A 73 5.37 -5.22 17.47
N LEU A 74 6.18 -5.23 16.39
CA LEU A 74 6.24 -6.36 15.47
C LEU A 74 6.66 -7.69 16.14
N ARG A 75 7.50 -7.64 17.19
CA ARG A 75 7.90 -8.82 17.97
C ARG A 75 6.70 -9.47 18.68
N ARG A 76 5.68 -8.69 19.04
CA ARG A 76 4.51 -9.17 19.80
C ARG A 76 3.51 -9.94 18.92
N LYS A 77 3.44 -9.65 17.60
CA LYS A 77 2.60 -10.38 16.65
C LYS A 77 3.11 -11.81 16.39
N VAL A 78 4.42 -12.06 16.44
CA VAL A 78 5.01 -13.42 16.31
C VAL A 78 4.80 -14.24 17.59
N SER A 79 4.77 -13.61 18.77
CA SER A 79 4.62 -14.31 20.05
C SER A 79 3.18 -14.70 20.40
N ASN A 80 2.15 -14.07 19.83
CA ASN A 80 0.75 -14.47 20.09
C ASN A 80 0.34 -15.76 19.35
N SER A 81 1.22 -16.33 18.52
CA SER A 81 1.09 -17.71 18.01
C SER A 81 1.66 -18.76 18.99
N ILE A 82 2.27 -18.34 20.10
CA ILE A 82 2.75 -19.22 21.17
C ILE A 82 2.02 -18.82 22.45
N THR A 83 1.02 -19.63 22.80
CA THR A 83 0.25 -19.61 24.05
C THR A 83 1.11 -19.21 25.25
N LEU A 84 0.84 -18.05 25.86
CA LEU A 84 1.30 -17.77 27.23
C LEU A 84 0.10 -17.57 28.15
N VAL A 85 -0.02 -18.59 28.99
CA VAL A 85 -0.82 -18.73 30.20
C VAL A 85 -0.91 -17.43 30.98
N GLN A 86 -2.11 -17.14 31.45
CA GLN A 86 -2.47 -16.07 32.36
C GLN A 86 -1.52 -16.00 33.57
N VAL A 87 -1.01 -14.81 33.87
CA VAL A 87 -0.78 -14.37 35.25
C VAL A 87 -1.41 -13.00 35.41
N SER A 88 -2.45 -12.99 36.23
CA SER A 88 -3.24 -11.87 36.69
C SER A 88 -2.36 -10.78 37.32
N ASP A 89 -2.64 -9.51 37.02
CA ASP A 89 -2.91 -8.49 38.03
C ASP A 89 -3.46 -7.21 37.36
N ASN A 90 -4.77 -7.01 37.56
CA ASN A 90 -5.58 -5.79 37.43
C ASN A 90 -4.94 -4.52 36.85
N ILE A 91 -4.77 -4.48 35.53
CA ILE A 91 -4.85 -3.24 34.75
C ILE A 91 -5.88 -3.50 33.66
N ASN A 92 -7.04 -2.84 33.74
CA ASN A 92 -7.95 -2.71 32.60
C ASN A 92 -7.24 -1.83 31.55
N ILE A 93 -6.39 -2.46 30.73
CA ILE A 93 -6.03 -1.92 29.44
C ILE A 93 -7.18 -2.33 28.54
N ASP A 94 -8.10 -1.41 28.29
CA ASP A 94 -9.13 -1.57 27.29
C ASP A 94 -8.48 -2.04 25.98
N PHE A 95 -8.76 -3.29 25.62
CA PHE A 95 -8.31 -3.95 24.41
C PHE A 95 -8.88 -3.21 23.19
N ILE A 96 -8.16 -2.18 22.74
CA ILE A 96 -8.31 -1.58 21.41
C ILE A 96 -6.95 -1.72 20.71
N SER A 97 -6.49 -2.97 20.53
CA SER A 97 -5.26 -3.25 19.77
C SER A 97 -5.48 -4.22 18.62
N GLU A 98 -6.72 -4.35 18.13
CA GLU A 98 -7.07 -5.37 17.14
C GLU A 98 -7.24 -4.85 15.70
N ASN A 99 -6.96 -3.57 15.42
CA ASN A 99 -7.03 -3.05 14.05
C ASN A 99 -5.85 -2.15 13.65
N LEU A 100 -4.72 -2.26 14.36
CA LEU A 100 -3.55 -1.43 14.08
C LEU A 100 -2.58 -2.14 13.13
N TYR A 101 -2.37 -1.49 12.00
CA TYR A 101 -1.61 -1.91 10.83
C TYR A 101 -2.35 -2.89 9.92
N VAL A 102 -2.84 -2.30 8.83
CA VAL A 102 -3.23 -2.94 7.59
C VAL A 102 -2.35 -4.17 7.36
N ASP A 103 -2.95 -5.36 7.29
CA ASP A 103 -2.36 -6.57 6.70
C ASP A 103 -2.14 -6.33 5.20
N ASP A 104 -1.39 -5.28 4.84
CA ASP A 104 -0.91 -5.09 3.49
C ASP A 104 0.40 -5.86 3.38
N GLU A 105 0.24 -7.16 3.16
CA GLU A 105 1.26 -8.14 2.80
C GLU A 105 2.24 -7.61 1.73
N SER A 106 1.87 -6.53 1.02
CA SER A 106 2.64 -5.96 -0.09
C SER A 106 3.58 -4.80 0.26
N LEU A 107 3.46 -4.14 1.43
CA LEU A 107 4.19 -2.87 1.63
C LEU A 107 5.43 -2.95 2.51
N VAL A 108 5.40 -3.62 3.68
CA VAL A 108 6.53 -3.54 4.61
C VAL A 108 6.73 -4.77 5.51
N GLN A 109 6.50 -5.97 4.97
CA GLN A 109 6.81 -7.21 5.70
C GLN A 109 8.16 -7.81 5.30
N TRP A 110 9.19 -6.97 5.06
CA TRP A 110 10.55 -7.46 4.79
C TRP A 110 11.16 -8.20 5.99
N GLU A 111 10.68 -7.95 7.20
CA GLU A 111 11.18 -8.56 8.44
C GLU A 111 10.93 -10.07 8.52
N SER A 112 9.91 -10.56 7.81
CA SER A 112 9.60 -11.99 7.72
C SER A 112 9.98 -12.60 6.38
N ALA A 113 10.48 -11.81 5.43
CA ALA A 113 10.74 -12.26 4.07
C ALA A 113 12.05 -13.07 3.95
N THR A 114 13.02 -12.81 4.84
CA THR A 114 14.38 -13.35 4.73
C THR A 114 14.94 -13.75 6.09
N SER A 115 15.95 -14.64 6.09
CA SER A 115 16.56 -15.17 7.32
C SER A 115 17.37 -14.14 8.11
N ASP A 116 17.75 -13.02 7.49
CA ASP A 116 18.38 -11.87 8.12
C ASP A 116 17.37 -10.84 8.65
N TYR A 117 16.09 -11.22 8.76
CA TYR A 117 15.01 -10.36 9.24
C TYR A 117 14.85 -9.07 8.41
N GLY A 118 15.14 -9.12 7.11
CA GLY A 118 15.02 -7.98 6.20
C GLY A 118 16.06 -6.87 6.42
N LEU A 119 17.08 -7.07 7.25
CA LEU A 119 18.10 -6.04 7.56
C LEU A 119 18.86 -5.59 6.31
N GLN A 120 19.21 -6.52 5.42
CA GLN A 120 19.84 -6.19 4.15
C GLN A 120 18.93 -5.30 3.29
N MET A 121 17.64 -5.62 3.22
CA MET A 121 16.66 -4.84 2.43
C MET A 121 16.49 -3.43 3.01
N MET A 122 16.42 -3.30 4.34
CA MET A 122 16.37 -1.99 5.00
C MET A 122 17.60 -1.15 4.66
N LEU A 123 18.80 -1.73 4.73
CA LEU A 123 20.03 -1.03 4.35
C LEU A 123 20.01 -0.58 2.88
N LEU A 124 19.56 -1.44 1.97
CA LEU A 124 19.46 -1.10 0.55
C LEU A 124 18.48 0.06 0.32
N HIS A 125 17.31 0.07 0.95
CA HIS A 125 16.35 1.19 0.87
C HIS A 125 16.92 2.50 1.43
N LEU A 126 17.72 2.46 2.50
CA LEU A 126 18.42 3.65 3.03
C LEU A 126 19.49 4.17 2.07
N LEU A 127 20.23 3.26 1.41
CA LEU A 127 21.22 3.62 0.40
C LEU A 127 20.56 4.23 -0.84
N ASP A 128 19.44 3.64 -1.29
CA ASP A 128 18.62 4.19 -2.37
C ASP A 128 18.08 5.57 -2.01
N GLY A 129 17.63 5.78 -0.77
CA GLY A 129 17.24 7.11 -0.25
C GLY A 129 18.33 8.17 -0.43
N ARG A 130 19.59 7.83 -0.17
CA ARG A 130 20.74 8.72 -0.44
C ARG A 130 20.92 8.98 -1.94
N SER A 131 20.80 7.93 -2.76
CA SER A 131 20.88 8.04 -4.22
C SER A 131 19.78 8.95 -4.78
N PHE A 132 18.56 8.89 -4.25
CA PHE A 132 17.45 9.75 -4.68
C PHE A 132 17.78 11.23 -4.50
N ALA A 133 18.32 11.60 -3.33
CA ALA A 133 18.71 12.97 -3.03
C ALA A 133 19.83 13.47 -3.96
N GLN A 134 20.80 12.61 -4.29
CA GLN A 134 21.88 12.94 -5.21
C GLN A 134 21.40 13.14 -6.66
N ASN A 135 20.34 12.44 -7.06
CA ASN A 135 19.81 12.43 -8.42
C ASN A 135 18.57 13.33 -8.62
N LEU A 136 18.22 14.20 -7.66
CA LEU A 136 17.01 15.03 -7.73
C LEU A 136 16.89 15.85 -9.03
N MET A 137 18.00 16.40 -9.50
CA MET A 137 18.04 17.19 -10.74
C MET A 137 17.77 16.35 -12.00
N MET A 138 18.17 15.08 -11.98
CA MET A 138 17.90 14.15 -13.07
C MET A 138 16.41 13.84 -13.15
N TYR A 139 15.77 13.53 -12.01
CA TYR A 139 14.32 13.28 -11.95
C TYR A 139 13.51 14.48 -12.43
N ARG A 140 13.89 15.70 -12.00
CA ARG A 140 13.26 16.94 -12.47
C ARG A 140 13.41 17.13 -13.97
N ARG A 141 14.64 16.97 -14.50
CA ARG A 141 14.88 17.08 -15.95
C ARG A 141 14.07 16.06 -16.74
N ASN A 142 13.97 14.83 -16.25
CA ASN A 142 13.16 13.80 -16.89
C ASN A 142 11.66 14.17 -16.87
N ALA A 143 11.17 14.78 -15.78
CA ALA A 143 9.83 15.31 -15.70
C ALA A 143 9.58 16.36 -16.78
N ASP A 144 10.46 17.37 -16.86
CA ASP A 144 10.36 18.49 -17.82
C ASP A 144 10.42 18.02 -19.28
N LEU A 145 11.07 16.88 -19.56
CA LEU A 145 11.18 16.31 -20.91
C LEU A 145 9.98 15.44 -21.31
N ILE A 146 9.31 14.80 -20.36
CA ILE A 146 8.29 13.77 -20.62
C ILE A 146 6.88 14.31 -20.37
N LEU A 147 6.70 15.14 -19.35
CA LEU A 147 5.39 15.69 -19.00
C LEU A 147 5.08 16.88 -19.90
N GLU A 148 3.85 16.92 -20.40
CA GLU A 148 3.34 18.09 -21.11
C GLU A 148 3.21 19.28 -20.15
N ASP A 149 3.21 20.49 -20.72
CA ASP A 149 3.03 21.73 -19.96
C ASP A 149 1.69 21.66 -19.19
N PRO A 150 1.69 21.79 -17.85
CA PRO A 150 0.46 21.74 -17.06
C PRO A 150 -0.64 22.68 -17.55
N GLU A 151 -0.29 23.79 -18.20
CA GLU A 151 -1.25 24.74 -18.77
C GLU A 151 -2.08 24.17 -19.95
N THR A 152 -1.65 23.04 -20.54
CA THR A 152 -2.43 22.35 -21.59
C THR A 152 -3.46 21.37 -21.03
N LEU A 153 -3.39 21.05 -19.73
CA LEU A 153 -4.28 20.10 -19.07
C LEU A 153 -5.51 20.82 -18.49
N GLU A 154 -6.67 20.17 -18.57
CA GLU A 154 -7.91 20.72 -18.03
C GLU A 154 -7.87 20.76 -16.49
N ASP A 155 -8.15 21.92 -15.90
CA ASP A 155 -8.16 22.15 -14.45
C ASP A 155 -9.01 21.12 -13.68
N LEU A 156 -10.16 20.73 -14.25
CA LEU A 156 -11.05 19.74 -13.64
C LEU A 156 -10.39 18.36 -13.54
N VAL A 157 -9.63 17.95 -14.55
CA VAL A 157 -8.90 16.68 -14.55
C VAL A 157 -7.79 16.72 -13.51
N LEU A 158 -7.07 17.84 -13.42
CA LEU A 158 -6.03 18.04 -12.40
C LEU A 158 -6.60 17.97 -10.98
N ASP A 159 -7.79 18.55 -10.76
CA ASP A 159 -8.45 18.51 -9.45
C ASP A 159 -8.82 17.08 -9.00
N VAL A 160 -9.17 16.18 -9.92
CA VAL A 160 -9.44 14.78 -9.59
C VAL A 160 -8.20 14.09 -9.02
N PHE A 161 -6.99 14.47 -9.45
CA PHE A 161 -5.74 13.86 -8.98
C PHE A 161 -5.21 14.48 -7.68
N ARG A 162 -5.88 15.50 -7.12
CA ARG A 162 -5.49 16.11 -5.84
C ARG A 162 -5.88 15.22 -4.65
N THR A 163 -4.99 15.13 -3.65
CA THR A 163 -5.26 14.35 -2.44
C THR A 163 -6.39 14.95 -1.61
N GLU A 164 -6.52 16.28 -1.62
CA GLU A 164 -7.60 17.01 -0.94
C GLU A 164 -8.97 16.69 -1.53
N PHE A 165 -9.04 16.52 -2.85
CA PHE A 165 -10.26 16.07 -3.53
C PHE A 165 -10.63 14.67 -3.05
N HIS A 166 -9.70 13.70 -3.10
CA HIS A 166 -9.95 12.34 -2.66
C HIS A 166 -10.37 12.24 -1.19
N LEU A 167 -9.74 13.01 -0.29
CA LEU A 167 -10.10 13.05 1.13
C LEU A 167 -11.54 13.53 1.34
N LYS A 168 -11.92 14.62 0.68
CA LYS A 168 -13.29 15.16 0.77
C LYS A 168 -14.31 14.28 0.07
N PHE A 169 -13.94 13.66 -1.05
CA PHE A 169 -14.81 12.74 -1.79
C PHE A 169 -15.13 11.50 -0.97
N LEU A 170 -14.13 10.88 -0.35
CA LEU A 170 -14.30 9.64 0.41
C LEU A 170 -14.94 9.85 1.78
N PHE A 171 -14.60 10.94 2.48
CA PHE A 171 -14.98 11.14 3.88
C PHE A 171 -15.87 12.37 4.13
N GLY A 172 -16.16 13.17 3.12
CA GLY A 172 -16.86 14.45 3.27
C GLY A 172 -16.02 15.51 3.98
N SER A 173 -16.54 16.75 4.06
CA SER A 173 -15.81 17.89 4.64
C SER A 173 -15.43 17.72 6.11
N ARG A 174 -16.32 17.10 6.91
CA ARG A 174 -16.07 16.84 8.34
C ARG A 174 -15.22 15.59 8.57
N GLY A 175 -15.42 14.55 7.77
CA GLY A 175 -14.67 13.30 7.90
C GLY A 175 -13.24 13.45 7.43
N ALA A 176 -12.95 14.31 6.46
CA ALA A 176 -11.59 14.59 6.00
C ALA A 176 -10.66 15.15 7.09
N LEU A 177 -11.21 15.80 8.13
CA LEU A 177 -10.45 16.35 9.26
C LEU A 177 -10.19 15.32 10.38
N ARG A 178 -10.72 14.09 10.25
CA ARG A 178 -10.50 13.02 11.23
C ARG A 178 -9.12 12.41 11.06
N ASP A 179 -8.68 11.75 12.13
CA ASP A 179 -7.39 11.07 12.15
C ASP A 179 -7.27 10.02 11.04
N ALA A 180 -6.07 9.87 10.48
CA ALA A 180 -5.83 8.96 9.38
C ALA A 180 -6.17 7.49 9.73
N GLN A 181 -5.90 7.07 10.97
CA GLN A 181 -6.18 5.73 11.44
C GLN A 181 -7.69 5.45 11.45
N GLU A 182 -8.49 6.36 12.01
CA GLU A 182 -9.95 6.25 12.02
C GLU A 182 -10.52 6.21 10.60
N ARG A 183 -10.01 7.08 9.71
CA ARG A 183 -10.44 7.15 8.31
C ARG A 183 -10.13 5.85 7.57
N HIS A 184 -8.92 5.32 7.71
CA HIS A 184 -8.52 4.06 7.06
C HIS A 184 -9.31 2.86 7.61
N ALA A 185 -9.48 2.74 8.93
CA ALA A 185 -10.27 1.67 9.54
C ALA A 185 -11.73 1.71 9.07
N LYS A 186 -12.33 2.91 9.01
CA LYS A 186 -13.70 3.05 8.49
C LYS A 186 -13.79 2.68 7.01
N PHE A 187 -12.81 3.09 6.21
CA PHE A 187 -12.78 2.77 4.79
C PHE A 187 -12.61 1.27 4.54
N GLN A 188 -11.77 0.59 5.32
CA GLN A 188 -11.63 -0.88 5.26
C GLN A 188 -12.96 -1.59 5.55
N GLN A 189 -13.71 -1.16 6.57
CA GLN A 189 -15.04 -1.71 6.86
C GLN A 189 -16.01 -1.53 5.68
N ILE A 190 -16.01 -0.35 5.06
CA ILE A 190 -16.83 -0.04 3.88
C ILE A 190 -16.44 -0.95 2.71
N LEU A 191 -15.15 -1.05 2.40
CA LEU A 191 -14.66 -1.91 1.32
C LEU A 191 -15.02 -3.38 1.55
N SER A 192 -14.91 -3.86 2.79
CA SER A 192 -15.27 -5.24 3.12
C SER A 192 -16.76 -5.51 2.93
N ALA A 193 -17.63 -4.57 3.33
CA ALA A 193 -19.07 -4.67 3.12
C ALA A 193 -19.48 -4.57 1.64
N LEU A 194 -18.83 -3.69 0.88
CA LEU A 194 -19.07 -3.57 -0.56
C LEU A 194 -18.61 -4.82 -1.31
N SER A 195 -17.43 -5.34 -0.97
CA SER A 195 -16.88 -6.55 -1.56
C SER A 195 -17.78 -7.77 -1.35
N SER A 196 -18.27 -7.97 -0.12
CA SER A 196 -19.22 -9.07 0.17
C SER A 196 -20.56 -8.89 -0.54
N HIS A 197 -21.06 -7.66 -0.63
CA HIS A 197 -22.29 -7.36 -1.36
C HIS A 197 -22.15 -7.70 -2.85
N CYS A 198 -21.04 -7.32 -3.48
CA CYS A 198 -20.77 -7.61 -4.89
C CYS A 198 -20.73 -9.12 -5.20
N GLU A 199 -20.15 -9.94 -4.32
CA GLU A 199 -20.14 -11.40 -4.51
C GLU A 199 -21.53 -12.02 -4.30
N SER A 200 -22.26 -11.62 -3.26
CA SER A 200 -23.60 -12.14 -2.98
C SER A 200 -24.62 -11.81 -4.09
N ALA A 201 -24.49 -10.64 -4.72
CA ALA A 201 -25.38 -10.22 -5.80
C ALA A 201 -25.24 -11.14 -7.04
N ILE A 202 -24.04 -11.65 -7.29
CA ILE A 202 -23.77 -12.55 -8.41
C ILE A 202 -24.39 -13.93 -8.12
N GLU A 203 -24.25 -14.45 -6.90
CA GLU A 203 -24.87 -15.72 -6.49
C GLU A 203 -26.39 -15.69 -6.55
N SER A 204 -27.02 -14.54 -6.26
CA SER A 204 -28.49 -14.38 -6.35
C SER A 204 -29.03 -14.25 -7.78
N SER A 205 -28.16 -14.09 -8.77
CA SER A 205 -28.51 -13.89 -10.18
C SER A 205 -28.30 -15.12 -11.08
N VAL A 206 -27.82 -16.21 -10.48
CA VAL A 206 -27.66 -17.54 -11.09
C VAL A 206 -28.76 -18.47 -10.59
#